data_AF-A0A1T5LXV3-F1
#
_entry.id   AF-A0A1T5LXV3-F1
#
_cell.length_a   1.000
_cell.length_b   1.000
_cell.length_c   1.000
_cell.angle_alpha   90.00
_cell.angle_beta   90.00
_cell.angle_gamma   90.00
#
_symmetry.space_group_name_H-M   'P 1'
#
loop_
_entity.id
_entity.type
_entity.pdbx_description
1 polymer ?
#
loop_
_entity_poly.entity_id
_entity_poly.type
_entity_poly.pdbx_seq_one_letter_code
_entity_poly.pdbx_strand_id
1 'polypeptide(L)'
;MANSNPKTRPSKQERILTISTSGYQPPDIDDPLRTIVIKNWEEARPYVSVPYIRLKGQWLEQAGFHRRQRVRVAVGHGRLVITHA
;
A
#
# COMPACT_ATOMS: atom_id res chain seq x y z
N MET A 1 26.18 -17.90 30.31
CA MET A 1 25.10 -18.03 29.30
C MET A 1 24.74 -16.63 28.84
N ALA A 2 24.91 -16.30 27.56
CA ALA A 2 24.84 -14.92 27.08
C ALA A 2 23.38 -14.46 26.91
N ASN A 3 23.03 -13.35 27.57
CA ASN A 3 21.74 -12.68 27.44
C ASN A 3 21.58 -12.13 26.02
N SER A 4 20.65 -12.70 25.25
CA SER A 4 20.28 -12.15 23.94
C SER A 4 19.55 -10.82 24.15
N ASN A 5 20.19 -9.70 23.79
CA ASN A 5 19.60 -8.36 23.85
C ASN A 5 18.42 -8.27 22.85
N PRO A 6 17.17 -8.05 23.29
CA PRO A 6 16.01 -8.00 22.39
C PRO A 6 16.02 -6.77 21.45
N LYS A 7 16.97 -5.83 21.62
CA LYS A 7 17.13 -4.63 20.80
C LYS A 7 17.90 -4.87 19.48
N THR A 8 18.51 -6.03 19.27
CA THR A 8 19.31 -6.35 18.08
C THR A 8 18.53 -7.18 17.05
N ARG A 9 17.24 -6.88 16.83
CA ARG A 9 16.52 -7.50 15.71
C ARG A 9 17.00 -6.82 14.41
N PRO A 10 17.52 -7.56 13.42
CA PRO A 10 17.84 -6.98 12.13
C PRO A 10 16.59 -6.32 11.55
N SER A 11 16.77 -5.20 10.83
CA SER A 11 15.68 -4.56 10.11
C SER A 11 15.04 -5.62 9.21
N LYS A 12 13.71 -5.73 9.27
CA LYS A 12 13.01 -6.77 8.51
C LYS A 12 13.03 -6.37 7.03
N GLN A 13 13.89 -7.02 6.24
CA GLN A 13 14.12 -6.70 4.82
C GLN A 13 13.06 -7.29 3.88
N GLU A 14 12.28 -8.30 4.32
CA GLU A 14 11.30 -8.99 3.49
C GLU A 14 9.93 -9.13 4.18
N ARG A 15 8.85 -9.06 3.38
CA ARG A 15 7.48 -9.36 3.78
C ARG A 15 6.79 -10.18 2.69
N ILE A 16 6.16 -11.28 3.11
CA ILE A 16 5.20 -12.01 2.28
C ILE A 16 3.84 -11.32 2.46
N LEU A 17 3.20 -11.00 1.32
CA LEU A 17 1.91 -10.32 1.27
C LEU A 17 0.99 -11.12 0.36
N THR A 18 -0.30 -11.13 0.72
CA THR A 18 -1.35 -11.70 -0.13
C THR A 18 -1.91 -10.60 -1.02
N ILE A 19 -1.99 -10.88 -2.32
CA ILE A 19 -2.72 -10.03 -3.26
C ILE A 19 -4.21 -10.18 -2.95
N SER A 20 -4.88 -9.08 -2.63
CA SER A 20 -6.33 -9.05 -2.41
C SER A 20 -7.04 -8.62 -3.69
N THR A 21 -8.21 -9.20 -3.95
CA THR A 21 -9.10 -8.84 -5.05
C THR A 21 -10.36 -8.11 -4.57
N SER A 22 -10.66 -8.14 -3.27
CA SER A 22 -11.84 -7.52 -2.69
C SER A 22 -11.51 -6.22 -1.96
N GLY A 23 -12.30 -5.17 -2.20
CA GLY A 23 -12.24 -3.93 -1.41
C GLY A 23 -11.19 -2.91 -1.85
N TYR A 24 -10.73 -2.93 -3.11
CA TYR A 24 -10.05 -1.76 -3.67
C TYR A 24 -11.08 -0.64 -3.87
N GLN A 25 -10.98 0.38 -3.02
CA GLN A 25 -11.72 1.63 -3.19
C GLN A 25 -10.76 2.61 -3.90
N PRO A 26 -11.08 3.08 -5.11
CA PRO A 26 -10.23 4.03 -5.82
C PRO A 26 -10.00 5.28 -4.94
N PRO A 27 -8.78 5.84 -4.91
CA PRO A 27 -8.42 6.98 -4.05
C PRO A 27 -9.10 8.32 -4.39
N ASP A 28 -10.19 8.32 -5.17
CA ASP A 28 -10.95 9.52 -5.58
C ASP A 28 -11.95 9.98 -4.50
N ILE A 29 -11.55 9.88 -3.22
CA ILE A 29 -12.37 10.20 -2.03
C ILE A 29 -12.34 11.71 -1.70
N ASP A 30 -11.39 12.47 -2.24
CA ASP A 30 -11.22 13.91 -1.96
C ASP A 30 -11.64 14.83 -3.13
N ASP A 31 -12.57 14.41 -4.01
CA ASP A 31 -13.17 15.31 -5.02
C ASP A 31 -14.49 15.91 -4.48
N PRO A 32 -14.48 17.17 -3.99
CA PRO A 32 -15.69 17.82 -3.47
C PRO A 32 -16.76 18.08 -4.53
N LEU A 33 -16.44 18.01 -5.83
CA LEU A 33 -17.42 18.18 -6.92
C LEU A 33 -18.31 16.94 -7.12
N ARG A 34 -17.96 15.78 -6.54
CA ARG A 34 -18.80 14.56 -6.59
C ARG A 34 -19.69 14.34 -5.37
N THR A 35 -19.40 15.00 -4.23
CA THR A 35 -20.20 14.91 -2.99
C THR A 35 -21.66 15.32 -3.19
N ILE A 36 -21.96 16.17 -4.19
CA ILE A 36 -23.31 16.65 -4.48
C ILE A 36 -24.15 15.61 -5.26
N VAL A 37 -23.52 14.64 -5.93
CA VAL A 37 -24.22 13.75 -6.87
C VAL A 37 -24.69 12.44 -6.22
N ILE A 38 -24.20 12.06 -5.04
CA ILE A 38 -24.55 10.77 -4.42
C ILE A 38 -25.71 10.94 -3.43
N LYS A 39 -26.92 11.17 -3.95
CA LYS A 39 -28.17 10.95 -3.19
C LYS A 39 -28.70 9.52 -3.31
N ASN A 40 -28.18 8.73 -4.26
CA ASN A 40 -28.58 7.36 -4.50
C ASN A 40 -27.38 6.43 -4.28
N TRP A 41 -27.35 5.78 -3.11
CA TRP A 41 -26.32 4.80 -2.73
C TRP A 41 -26.36 3.52 -3.60
N GLU A 42 -27.43 3.29 -4.36
CA GLU A 42 -27.57 2.21 -5.35
C GLU A 42 -26.80 2.49 -6.67
N GLU A 43 -26.46 3.75 -6.96
CA GLU A 43 -25.63 4.15 -8.12
C GLU A 43 -24.14 4.29 -7.77
N ALA A 44 -23.76 3.98 -6.53
CA ALA A 44 -22.37 3.97 -6.10
C ALA A 44 -21.60 2.93 -6.92
N ARG A 45 -20.70 3.43 -7.76
CA ARG A 45 -19.95 2.70 -8.79
C ARG A 45 -19.56 1.27 -8.36
N PRO A 46 -19.65 0.28 -9.27
CA PRO A 46 -19.29 -1.08 -8.94
C PRO A 46 -17.85 -1.10 -8.41
N TYR A 47 -17.68 -1.66 -7.21
CA TYR A 47 -16.37 -2.03 -6.70
C TYR A 47 -15.62 -2.76 -7.80
N VAL A 48 -14.60 -2.12 -8.37
CA VAL A 48 -13.80 -2.78 -9.41
C VAL A 48 -12.92 -3.77 -8.68
N SER A 49 -13.19 -5.05 -8.87
CA SER A 49 -12.39 -6.15 -8.36
C SER A 49 -11.06 -6.17 -9.12
N VAL A 50 -10.11 -5.37 -8.66
CA VAL A 50 -8.74 -5.35 -9.17
C VAL A 50 -7.78 -5.90 -8.14
N PRO A 51 -6.72 -6.61 -8.57
CA PRO A 51 -5.69 -7.06 -7.65
C PRO A 51 -4.96 -5.85 -7.07
N TYR A 52 -4.81 -5.80 -5.76
CA TYR A 52 -4.01 -4.77 -5.09
C TYR A 52 -3.14 -5.37 -3.98
N ILE A 53 -2.03 -4.70 -3.71
CA ILE A 53 -1.13 -4.99 -2.59
C ILE A 53 -1.13 -3.77 -1.67
N ARG A 54 -1.19 -4.02 -0.36
CA ARG A 54 -1.16 -2.99 0.67
C ARG A 54 0.11 -3.13 1.50
N LEU A 55 1.04 -2.20 1.33
CA LEU A 55 2.27 -2.11 2.10
C LEU A 55 2.05 -1.17 3.29
N LYS A 56 2.26 -1.67 4.51
CA LYS A 56 2.08 -0.89 5.75
C LYS A 56 3.14 -1.25 6.79
N GLY A 57 3.49 -0.26 7.63
CA GLY A 57 4.28 -0.45 8.85
C GLY A 57 5.62 0.29 8.85
N GLN A 58 6.23 0.39 10.04
CA GLN A 58 7.50 1.09 10.29
C GLN A 58 8.68 0.54 9.47
N TRP A 59 8.61 -0.70 9.00
CA TRP A 59 9.66 -1.30 8.17
C TRP A 59 9.85 -0.58 6.82
N LEU A 60 8.82 0.10 6.31
CA LEU A 60 8.95 0.94 5.11
C LEU A 60 9.81 2.18 5.39
N GLU A 61 9.55 2.87 6.51
CA GLU A 61 10.35 4.02 6.94
C GLU A 61 11.79 3.59 7.22
N GLN A 62 12.01 2.43 7.84
CA GLN A 62 13.34 1.84 8.05
C GLN A 62 14.07 1.47 6.74
N ALA A 63 13.32 1.17 5.68
CA ALA A 63 13.85 0.91 4.35
C ALA A 63 14.06 2.19 3.52
N GLY A 64 13.82 3.37 4.10
CA GLY A 64 14.00 4.67 3.44
C GLY A 64 12.77 5.22 2.73
N PHE A 65 11.62 4.56 2.82
CA PHE A 65 10.35 5.03 2.26
C PHE A 65 9.61 5.90 3.28
N HIS A 66 9.62 7.22 3.06
CA HIS A 66 9.01 8.18 3.96
C HIS A 66 7.59 8.59 3.52
N ARG A 67 6.83 9.16 4.46
CA ARG A 67 5.48 9.68 4.17
C ARG A 67 5.56 10.81 3.15
N ARG A 68 4.54 10.90 2.29
CA ARG A 68 4.43 11.91 1.22
C ARG A 68 5.55 11.85 0.16
N GLN A 69 6.39 10.82 0.18
CA GLN A 69 7.41 10.60 -0.84
C GLN A 69 6.77 10.00 -2.10
N ARG A 70 7.22 10.46 -3.28
CA ARG A 70 6.89 9.81 -4.56
C ARG A 70 7.79 8.58 -4.72
N VAL A 71 7.20 7.49 -5.18
CA VAL A 71 7.91 6.25 -5.46
C VAL A 71 7.71 5.87 -6.91
N ARG A 72 8.72 5.25 -7.50
CA ARG A 72 8.64 4.63 -8.82
C ARG A 72 8.35 3.15 -8.65
N VAL A 73 7.30 2.67 -9.32
CA VAL A 73 7.00 1.24 -9.43
C VAL A 73 7.29 0.83 -10.87
N ALA A 74 8.29 -0.04 -11.05
CA ALA A 74 8.63 -0.62 -12.34
C ALA A 74 8.17 -2.08 -12.40
N VAL A 75 7.71 -2.52 -13.57
CA VAL A 75 7.32 -3.90 -13.85
C VAL A 75 8.29 -4.49 -14.85
N GLY A 76 8.88 -5.63 -14.54
CA GLY A 76 9.79 -6.32 -15.45
C GLY A 76 10.17 -7.71 -14.94
N HIS A 77 10.35 -8.66 -15.85
CA HIS A 77 10.80 -10.03 -15.54
C HIS A 77 9.98 -10.73 -14.43
N GLY A 78 8.65 -10.52 -14.43
CA GLY A 78 7.76 -11.09 -13.41
C GLY A 78 7.92 -10.47 -12.01
N ARG A 79 8.52 -9.27 -11.90
CA ARG A 79 8.77 -8.59 -10.64
C ARG A 79 8.18 -7.19 -10.64
N LEU A 80 7.73 -6.77 -9.46
CA LEU A 80 7.44 -5.39 -9.12
C LEU A 80 8.62 -4.83 -8.35
N VAL A 81 9.25 -3.78 -8.87
CA VAL A 81 10.39 -3.11 -8.23
C VAL A 81 9.95 -1.72 -7.80
N ILE A 82 9.94 -1.48 -6.49
CA ILE A 82 9.58 -0.20 -5.88
C ILE A 82 10.86 0.51 -5.48
N THR A 83 11.07 1.73 -6.00
CA THR A 83 12.25 2.55 -5.77
C THR A 83 11.85 3.98 -5.44
N HIS A 84 12.78 4.76 -4.89
CA HIS A 84 12.59 6.20 -4.73
C HIS A 84 12.45 6.84 -6.12
N ALA A 85 11.47 7.72 -6.29
CA ALA A 85 11.28 8.48 -7.54
C ALA A 85 12.25 9.66 -7.63
#